data_AF-A0A644WC18-F1
#
_entry.id   AF-A0A644WC18-F1
#
_cell.length_a   1.000
_cell.length_b   1.000
_cell.length_c   1.000
_cell.angle_alpha   90.00
_cell.angle_beta   90.00
_cell.angle_gamma   90.00
#
_symmetry.space_group_name_H-M   'P 1'
#
loop_
_entity.id
_entity.type
_entity.pdbx_description
1 polymer ?
#
loop_
_entity_poly.entity_id
_entity_poly.type
_entity_poly.pdbx_seq_one_letter_code
_entity_poly.pdbx_strand_id
1 'polypeptide(L)'
;MEEVQSMLGRPYELDLVAYPSKFIEEGLLYRTASFMQLLPPSGVYDALLLLSDGSVVEVHARLGEDELLIVPDKAMWDWVAVRTKRLSFQAKRSIS
;
A
#
# COMPACT_ATOMS: atom_id res chain seq x y z
N MET A 1 -5.35 8.99 12.00
CA MET A 1 -5.17 7.62 11.46
C MET A 1 -5.23 6.61 12.59
N GLU A 2 -4.51 6.84 13.69
CA GLU A 2 -4.62 6.05 14.93
C GLU A 2 -6.05 5.90 15.42
N GLU A 3 -6.87 6.95 15.34
CA GLU A 3 -8.27 6.92 15.76
C GLU A 3 -9.13 5.93 14.93
N VAL A 4 -8.96 5.91 13.59
CA VAL A 4 -9.67 4.97 12.69
C VAL A 4 -9.21 3.53 12.92
N GLN A 5 -7.91 3.28 13.10
CA GLN A 5 -7.40 1.94 13.42
C GLN A 5 -7.83 1.47 14.81
N SER A 6 -7.85 2.36 15.79
CA SER A 6 -8.33 2.10 17.15
C SER A 6 -9.82 1.71 17.13
N MET A 7 -10.63 2.38 16.30
CA MET A 7 -12.04 2.03 16.10
C MET A 7 -12.24 0.72 15.31
N LEU A 8 -11.36 0.41 14.35
CA LEU A 8 -11.40 -0.84 13.58
C LEU A 8 -10.85 -2.05 14.36
N GLY A 9 -10.08 -1.82 15.42
CA GLY A 9 -9.36 -2.86 16.17
C GLY A 9 -8.24 -3.55 15.38
N ARG A 10 -7.90 -3.03 14.19
CA ARG A 10 -6.90 -3.57 13.27
C ARG A 10 -6.40 -2.50 12.30
N PRO A 11 -5.23 -2.69 11.66
CA PRO A 11 -4.77 -1.83 10.59
C PRO A 11 -5.79 -1.73 9.44
N TYR A 12 -5.82 -0.60 8.76
CA TYR A 12 -6.58 -0.46 7.53
C TYR A 12 -5.87 -1.24 6.41
N GLU A 13 -6.57 -2.18 5.78
CA GLU A 13 -6.02 -3.07 4.75
C GLU A 13 -6.69 -2.83 3.38
N LEU A 14 -5.87 -2.85 2.32
CA LEU A 14 -6.30 -2.75 0.94
C LEU A 14 -6.01 -4.08 0.24
N ASP A 15 -7.05 -4.76 -0.26
CA ASP A 15 -6.86 -5.88 -1.20
C ASP A 15 -6.34 -5.32 -2.52
N LEU A 16 -5.27 -5.89 -3.06
CA LEU A 16 -4.60 -5.42 -4.26
C LEU A 16 -4.83 -6.36 -5.46
N VAL A 17 -5.33 -7.57 -5.24
CA VAL A 17 -5.42 -8.63 -6.27
C VAL A 17 -6.36 -8.23 -7.39
N ALA A 18 -7.46 -7.54 -7.05
CA ALA A 18 -8.52 -7.19 -7.98
C ALA A 18 -8.20 -5.95 -8.83
N TYR A 19 -7.14 -5.20 -8.52
CA TYR A 19 -6.92 -3.88 -9.09
C TYR A 19 -5.74 -3.85 -10.07
N PRO A 20 -5.91 -3.23 -11.24
CA PRO A 20 -4.82 -3.09 -12.20
C PRO A 20 -3.73 -2.19 -11.61
N SER A 21 -2.48 -2.56 -11.86
CA SER A 21 -1.31 -1.81 -11.45
C SER A 21 -0.26 -1.76 -12.54
N LYS A 22 0.67 -0.82 -12.39
CA LYS A 22 1.82 -0.65 -13.28
C LYS A 22 3.09 -0.63 -12.44
N PHE A 23 4.06 -1.47 -12.80
CA PHE A 23 5.41 -1.34 -12.29
C PHE A 23 6.11 -0.16 -12.97
N ILE A 24 6.68 0.72 -12.16
CA ILE A 24 7.53 1.84 -12.56
C ILE A 24 8.88 1.71 -11.85
N GLU A 25 9.83 2.59 -12.17
CA GLU A 25 11.19 2.54 -11.62
C GLU A 25 11.19 2.59 -10.07
N GLU A 26 10.31 3.41 -9.51
CA GLU A 26 10.23 3.65 -8.06
C GLU A 26 9.41 2.59 -7.30
N GLY A 27 8.58 1.79 -7.98
CA GLY A 27 7.73 0.81 -7.32
C GLY A 27 6.46 0.45 -8.08
N LEU A 28 5.39 0.15 -7.32
CA LEU A 28 4.12 -0.30 -7.86
C LEU A 28 3.05 0.78 -7.78
N LEU A 29 2.55 1.21 -8.94
CA LEU A 29 1.58 2.29 -9.08
C LEU A 29 0.17 1.75 -9.32
N TYR A 30 -0.79 2.28 -8.56
CA TYR A 30 -2.23 2.06 -8.74
C TYR A 30 -2.93 3.41 -8.97
N ARG A 31 -4.03 3.39 -9.72
CA ARG A 31 -4.98 4.52 -9.76
C ARG A 31 -5.89 4.43 -8.54
N THR A 32 -6.04 5.51 -7.78
CA THR A 32 -6.96 5.52 -6.63
C THR A 32 -8.40 5.26 -7.05
N ALA A 33 -8.80 5.78 -8.21
CA ALA A 33 -10.12 5.56 -8.81
C ALA A 33 -10.45 4.09 -9.12
N SER A 34 -9.46 3.19 -9.11
CA SER A 34 -9.71 1.75 -9.27
C SER A 34 -10.27 1.12 -8.00
N PHE A 35 -10.00 1.67 -6.82
CA PHE A 35 -10.39 1.05 -5.56
C PHE A 35 -11.88 1.27 -5.27
N MET A 36 -12.58 0.17 -4.93
CA MET A 36 -14.00 0.20 -4.56
C MET A 36 -14.24 0.60 -3.09
N GLN A 37 -13.18 0.73 -2.30
CA GLN A 37 -13.25 1.04 -0.87
C GLN A 37 -12.67 2.42 -0.56
N LEU A 38 -13.11 3.01 0.57
CA LEU A 38 -12.67 4.33 1.03
C LEU A 38 -11.20 4.31 1.45
N LEU A 39 -10.36 5.04 0.72
CA LEU A 39 -8.94 5.15 1.06
C LEU A 39 -8.71 6.06 2.28
N PRO A 40 -7.59 5.87 3.02
CA PRO A 40 -7.14 6.85 3.99
C PRO A 40 -6.94 8.23 3.35
N PRO A 41 -6.84 9.31 4.15
CA PRO A 41 -6.51 10.63 3.62
C PRO A 41 -5.20 10.61 2.83
N SER A 42 -5.00 11.56 1.91
CA SER A 42 -3.73 11.68 1.19
C SER A 42 -2.54 11.89 2.13
N GLY A 43 -1.38 11.36 1.75
CA GLY A 43 -0.14 11.44 2.50
C GLY A 43 0.77 10.23 2.30
N VAL A 44 1.87 10.20 3.06
CA VAL A 44 2.82 9.09 3.05
C VAL A 44 2.61 8.24 4.28
N TYR A 45 2.59 6.93 4.10
CA TYR A 45 2.33 5.96 5.15
C TYR A 45 3.41 4.90 5.20
N ASP A 46 3.85 4.55 6.40
CA ASP A 46 4.51 3.27 6.64
C ASP A 46 3.48 2.15 6.46
N ALA A 47 3.82 1.12 5.71
CA ALA A 47 2.92 0.03 5.40
C ALA A 47 3.64 -1.31 5.26
N LEU A 48 2.85 -2.39 5.35
CA LEU A 48 3.30 -3.75 5.11
C LEU A 48 2.58 -4.31 3.90
N LEU A 49 3.34 -4.84 2.94
CA LEU A 49 2.84 -5.47 1.73
C LEU A 49 2.94 -6.98 1.84
N LEU A 50 1.79 -7.66 1.93
CA LEU A 50 1.70 -9.11 1.85
C LEU A 50 1.71 -9.54 0.37
N LEU A 51 2.59 -10.48 0.05
CA LEU A 51 2.76 -11.04 -1.28
C LEU A 51 2.06 -12.40 -1.43
N SER A 52 1.96 -12.88 -2.68
CA SER A 52 1.20 -14.09 -3.01
C SER A 52 1.78 -15.37 -2.41
N ASP A 53 3.10 -15.40 -2.22
CA ASP A 53 3.86 -16.49 -1.58
C ASP A 53 3.82 -16.44 -0.04
N GLY A 54 3.18 -15.44 0.54
CA GLY A 54 3.06 -15.26 1.99
C GLY A 54 4.17 -14.42 2.61
N SER A 55 5.16 -13.99 1.85
CA SER A 55 6.18 -13.06 2.33
C SER A 55 5.60 -11.66 2.57
N VAL A 56 6.24 -10.91 3.48
CA VAL A 56 5.83 -9.56 3.86
C VAL A 56 6.99 -8.62 3.59
N VAL A 57 6.70 -7.51 2.90
CA VAL A 57 7.67 -6.48 2.53
C VAL A 57 7.31 -5.17 3.23
N GLU A 58 8.29 -4.53 3.85
CA GLU A 58 8.16 -3.16 4.39
C GLU A 58 8.20 -2.16 3.23
N VAL A 59 7.20 -1.27 3.18
CA VAL A 59 7.01 -0.33 2.08
C VAL A 59 6.55 1.05 2.58
N HIS A 60 6.80 2.10 1.80
CA HIS A 60 6.10 3.37 1.89
C HIS A 60 4.95 3.41 0.88
N ALA A 61 3.75 3.68 1.38
CA ALA A 61 2.58 3.97 0.56
C ALA A 61 2.42 5.48 0.43
N ARG A 62 2.71 6.03 -0.77
CA ARG A 62 2.47 7.43 -1.12
C ARG A 62 1.10 7.54 -1.76
N LEU A 63 0.13 8.00 -0.98
CA LEU A 63 -1.27 8.12 -1.39
C LEU A 63 -1.58 9.57 -1.76
N GLY A 64 -1.78 9.83 -3.06
CA GLY A 64 -2.29 11.08 -3.60
C GLY A 64 -3.79 11.00 -3.89
N GLU A 65 -4.31 12.03 -4.56
CA GLU A 65 -5.71 12.07 -4.99
C GLU A 65 -6.00 11.04 -6.09
N ASP A 66 -5.12 10.94 -7.09
CA ASP A 66 -5.32 10.09 -8.28
C ASP A 66 -4.54 8.78 -8.26
N GLU A 67 -3.50 8.71 -7.44
CA GLU A 67 -2.52 7.62 -7.47
C GLU A 67 -2.12 7.13 -6.08
N LEU A 68 -1.89 5.82 -5.98
CA LEU A 68 -1.21 5.18 -4.86
C LEU A 68 0.07 4.56 -5.40
N LEU A 69 1.22 5.04 -4.92
CA LEU A 69 2.52 4.47 -5.22
C LEU A 69 3.05 3.70 -4.00
N ILE A 70 3.37 2.43 -4.20
CA ILE A 70 3.94 1.54 -3.18
C ILE A 70 5.43 1.38 -3.48
N VAL A 71 6.29 1.86 -2.58
CA VAL A 71 7.75 1.87 -2.72
C VAL A 71 8.36 0.96 -1.66
N PRO A 72 9.19 -0.04 -2.00
CA PRO A 72 9.86 -0.86 -0.99
C PRO A 72 10.95 -0.09 -0.24
N ASP A 73 11.10 -0.36 1.05
CA ASP A 73 12.11 0.30 1.89
C ASP A 73 13.54 -0.17 1.59
N LYS A 74 13.66 -1.40 1.08
CA LYS A 74 14.96 -2.06 0.81
C LYS A 74 15.13 -2.33 -0.67
N ALA A 75 14.58 -3.44 -1.13
CA ALA A 75 14.68 -3.89 -2.51
C ALA A 75 13.30 -4.26 -3.04
N MET A 76 13.12 -4.08 -4.35
CA MET A 76 11.94 -4.61 -5.03
C MET A 76 11.88 -6.12 -4.86
N TRP A 77 10.67 -6.62 -4.61
CA TRP A 77 10.41 -8.05 -4.64
C TRP A 77 10.46 -8.56 -6.09
N ASP A 78 10.62 -9.87 -6.25
CA ASP A 78 10.52 -10.51 -7.56
C ASP A 78 9.06 -10.48 -8.04
N TRP A 79 8.70 -9.38 -8.69
CA TRP A 79 7.34 -9.13 -9.17
C TRP A 79 6.95 -9.96 -10.39
N VAL A 80 7.92 -10.64 -11.02
CA VAL A 80 7.66 -11.61 -12.10
C VAL A 80 7.18 -12.92 -11.48
N ALA A 81 7.80 -13.36 -10.38
CA ALA A 81 7.45 -14.59 -9.70
C ALA A 81 6.31 -14.43 -8.67
N VAL A 82 6.19 -13.27 -8.02
CA VAL A 82 5.30 -13.07 -6.87
C VAL A 82 4.42 -11.83 -7.04
N ARG A 83 3.11 -12.02 -6.88
CA ARG A 83 2.10 -10.95 -7.01
C ARG A 83 1.82 -10.29 -5.66
N THR A 84 1.34 -9.05 -5.70
CA THR A 84 0.84 -8.37 -4.51
C THR A 84 -0.52 -8.95 -4.09
N LYS A 85 -0.77 -9.03 -2.78
CA LYS A 85 -2.06 -9.46 -2.23
C LYS A 85 -2.74 -8.37 -1.43
N ARG A 86 -2.09 -7.89 -0.37
CA ARG A 86 -2.70 -6.93 0.57
C ARG A 86 -1.70 -5.89 1.04
N LEU A 87 -2.13 -4.64 1.13
CA LEU A 87 -1.38 -3.54 1.72
C LEU A 87 -2.02 -3.14 3.05
N SER A 88 -1.26 -3.25 4.14
CA SER A 88 -1.69 -2.86 5.48
C SER A 88 -1.03 -1.55 5.87
N PHE A 89 -1.82 -0.48 5.98
CA PHE A 89 -1.32 0.84 6.38
C PHE A 89 -1.10 0.89 7.90
N GLN A 90 0.11 1.24 8.34
CA GLN A 90 0.51 1.26 9.76
C GLN A 90 0.41 2.67 10.36
N ALA A 91 1.24 3.60 9.91
CA ALA A 91 1.31 4.95 10.47
C ALA A 91 1.45 5.99 9.36
N LYS A 92 0.83 7.15 9.55
CA LYS A 92 1.05 8.29 8.65
C LYS A 92 2.36 8.96 9.03
N ARG A 93 3.26 9.15 8.06
CA ARG A 93 4.48 9.91 8.29
C ARG A 93 4.15 11.40 8.40
N SER A 94 4.62 12.02 9.48
CA SER A 94 4.67 13.47 9.59
C SER A 94 5.78 13.96 8.67
N ILE A 95 5.42 14.72 7.64
CA ILE A 95 6.39 15.48 6.85
C ILE A 95 6.85 16.59 7.78
N SER A 96 8.13 16.58 8.18
CA SER A 96 8.76 17.65 8.96
C SER A 96 9.23 18.77 8.05
#